data_AF-A0A955SQF9-F1
#
_entry.id   AF-A0A955SQF9-F1
#
_cell.length_a   1.000
_cell.length_b   1.000
_cell.length_c   1.000
_cell.angle_alpha   90.00
_cell.angle_beta   90.00
_cell.angle_gamma   90.00
#
_symmetry.space_group_name_H-M   'P 1'
#
loop_
_entity.id
_entity.type
_entity.pdbx_description
1 polymer ?
#
loop_
_entity_poly.entity_id
_entity_poly.type
_entity_poly.pdbx_seq_one_letter_code
_entity_poly.pdbx_strand_id
1 'polypeptide(L)'
;SYPSEELSEALALNRGKVPGIFLAGGIIGGLSAYGMQYYAAVIAYPWNAGGKPYHSWPMFIPITFELTILGAAIFGVIGLFMLCGFPRLYHPLFNSERFERASIDGYFLAIESSDPEFDLEKTRQFLTDLGAVEVEEVDP
;
A
#
# COMPACT_ATOMS: atom_id res chain seq x y z
N SER A 1 19.49 -11.66 6.70
CA SER A 1 20.01 -10.60 5.81
C SER A 1 18.83 -9.73 5.45
N TYR A 2 18.84 -8.45 5.85
CA TYR A 2 17.69 -7.58 5.60
C TYR A 2 17.65 -7.22 4.10
N PRO A 3 16.49 -7.24 3.43
CA PRO A 3 16.35 -6.66 2.10
C PRO A 3 16.37 -5.13 2.28
N SER A 4 17.57 -4.57 2.36
CA SER A 4 17.82 -3.17 2.70
C SER A 4 18.17 -2.40 1.44
N GLU A 5 17.28 -1.51 1.00
CA GLU A 5 17.48 -0.36 0.10
C GLU A 5 18.18 -0.61 -1.26
N GLU A 6 19.36 -1.24 -1.28
CA GLU A 6 20.12 -1.71 -2.44
C GLU A 6 19.30 -2.60 -3.38
N LEU A 7 18.45 -3.50 -2.84
CA LEU A 7 17.58 -4.35 -3.66
C LEU A 7 16.49 -3.52 -4.38
N SER A 8 15.96 -2.49 -3.72
CA SER A 8 14.94 -1.62 -4.33
C SER A 8 15.53 -0.72 -5.41
N GLU A 9 16.78 -0.32 -5.25
CA GLU A 9 17.53 0.44 -6.26
C GLU A 9 17.92 -0.44 -7.45
N ALA A 10 18.40 -1.66 -7.20
CA ALA A 10 18.74 -2.64 -8.24
C ALA A 10 17.52 -3.06 -9.07
N LEU A 11 16.35 -3.20 -8.43
CA LEU A 11 15.08 -3.52 -9.09
C LEU A 11 14.35 -2.29 -9.66
N ALA A 12 14.94 -1.09 -9.57
CA ALA A 12 14.33 0.18 -9.99
C ALA A 12 12.88 0.36 -9.49
N LEU A 13 12.60 -0.09 -8.26
CA LEU A 13 11.26 -0.03 -7.69
C LEU A 13 10.87 1.43 -7.48
N ASN A 14 10.02 1.92 -8.37
CA ASN A 14 9.61 3.32 -8.37
C ASN A 14 8.83 3.64 -7.09
N ARG A 15 9.05 4.84 -6.51
CA ARG A 15 8.34 5.27 -5.29
C ARG A 15 6.83 5.18 -5.53
N GLY A 16 6.20 4.24 -4.81
CA GLY A 16 4.81 3.86 -5.07
C GLY A 16 3.83 5.02 -4.86
N LYS A 17 2.64 4.92 -5.47
CA LYS A 17 1.52 5.88 -5.34
C LYS A 17 0.93 5.95 -3.92
N VAL A 18 1.44 5.13 -3.00
CA VAL A 18 0.97 4.95 -1.62
C VAL A 18 0.85 6.29 -0.88
N PRO A 19 1.87 7.17 -0.81
CA PRO A 19 1.75 8.41 -0.04
C PRO A 19 0.63 9.34 -0.53
N GLY A 20 0.36 9.35 -1.84
CA GLY A 20 -0.74 10.13 -2.42
C GLY A 20 -2.11 9.64 -1.96
N ILE A 21 -2.28 8.33 -1.76
CA ILE A 21 -3.53 7.73 -1.28
C ILE A 21 -3.79 8.12 0.18
N PHE A 22 -2.76 8.05 1.03
CA PHE A 22 -2.84 8.50 2.43
C PHE A 22 -3.20 9.98 2.52
N LEU A 23 -2.59 10.83 1.68
CA LEU A 23 -2.86 12.26 1.65
C LEU A 23 -4.33 12.55 1.26
N ALA A 24 -4.83 11.88 0.22
CA ALA A 24 -6.22 12.03 -0.22
C ALA A 24 -7.20 11.63 0.90
N GLY A 25 -6.96 10.49 1.56
CA GLY A 25 -7.77 10.02 2.68
C GLY A 25 -7.76 10.96 3.88
N GLY A 26 -6.60 11.53 4.20
CA GLY A 26 -6.46 12.52 5.27
C GLY A 26 -7.26 13.80 4.98
N ILE A 27 -7.14 14.35 3.77
CA ILE A 27 -7.89 15.55 3.35
C ILE A 27 -9.39 15.31 3.44
N ILE A 28 -9.88 14.19 2.90
CA ILE A 28 -11.30 13.83 2.95
C ILE A 28 -11.77 13.66 4.41
N GLY A 29 -10.99 12.96 5.24
CA GLY A 29 -11.29 12.76 6.65
C GLY A 29 -11.37 14.06 7.44
N GLY A 30 -10.38 14.94 7.29
CA GLY A 30 -10.33 16.24 7.96
C GLY A 30 -11.46 17.18 7.53
N LEU A 31 -11.73 17.29 6.22
CA LEU A 31 -12.83 18.12 5.71
C LEU A 31 -14.19 17.61 6.18
N SER A 32 -14.39 16.30 6.18
CA SER A 32 -15.63 15.67 6.65
C SER A 32 -15.83 15.91 8.14
N ALA A 33 -14.78 15.77 8.94
CA ALA A 33 -14.81 15.99 10.39
C ALA A 33 -15.17 17.44 10.74
N TYR A 34 -14.50 18.39 10.10
CA TYR A 34 -14.74 19.81 10.33
C TYR A 34 -16.13 20.22 9.83
N GLY A 35 -16.52 19.74 8.64
CA GLY A 35 -17.85 19.99 8.06
C GLY A 35 -18.98 19.44 8.93
N MET A 36 -18.83 18.23 9.47
CA MET A 36 -19.82 17.62 10.38
C MET A 36 -19.96 18.43 11.67
N GLN A 37 -18.85 18.85 12.26
CA GLN A 37 -18.86 19.67 13.49
C GLN A 37 -19.47 21.05 13.23
N TYR A 38 -19.13 21.68 12.11
CA TYR A 38 -19.74 22.94 11.69
C TYR A 38 -21.26 22.80 11.48
N TYR A 39 -21.68 21.75 10.77
CA TYR A 39 -23.09 21.47 10.52
C TYR A 39 -23.85 21.25 11.84
N ALA A 40 -23.31 20.43 12.75
CA ALA A 40 -23.94 20.15 14.03
C ALA A 40 -24.05 21.41 14.91
N ALA A 41 -22.95 22.16 15.04
CA ALA A 41 -22.86 23.28 15.97
C ALA A 41 -23.52 24.58 15.47
N VAL A 42 -23.59 24.79 14.14
CA VAL A 42 -24.07 26.06 13.56
C VAL A 42 -25.43 25.91 12.89
N ILE A 43 -25.69 24.79 12.20
CA ILE A 43 -26.88 24.63 11.35
C ILE A 43 -27.95 23.80 12.06
N ALA A 44 -27.62 22.58 12.48
CA ALA A 44 -28.60 21.63 12.97
C ALA A 44 -29.13 21.99 14.36
N TYR A 45 -28.24 22.36 15.29
CA TYR A 45 -28.65 22.71 16.64
C TYR A 45 -27.69 23.74 17.25
N PRO A 46 -27.87 25.04 16.95
CA PRO A 46 -27.07 26.10 17.55
C PRO A 46 -27.33 26.18 19.05
N TRP A 47 -26.49 25.52 19.83
CA TRP A 47 -26.60 25.45 21.28
C TRP A 47 -25.63 26.43 21.95
N ASN A 48 -26.18 27.35 22.75
CA ASN A 48 -25.38 28.33 23.49
C ASN A 48 -24.75 27.67 24.74
N ALA A 49 -23.57 27.08 24.58
CA ALA A 49 -22.78 26.53 25.68
C ALA A 49 -21.98 27.63 26.40
N GLY A 50 -22.62 28.33 27.34
CA GLY A 50 -21.94 29.22 28.28
C GLY A 50 -21.41 30.53 27.71
N GLY A 51 -22.09 31.10 26.70
CA GLY A 51 -21.76 32.43 26.14
C GLY A 51 -20.63 32.44 25.11
N LYS A 52 -20.09 31.28 24.73
CA LYS A 52 -19.06 31.16 23.69
C LYS A 52 -19.67 31.30 22.29
N PRO A 53 -18.89 31.78 21.30
CA PRO A 53 -19.34 31.82 19.90
C PRO A 53 -19.75 30.42 19.42
N TYR A 54 -20.87 30.34 18.68
CA TYR A 54 -21.34 29.09 18.08
C TYR A 54 -20.25 28.41 17.23
N HIS A 55 -19.36 29.20 16.63
CA HIS A 55 -18.15 28.73 15.95
C HIS A 55 -16.95 28.66 16.92
N SER A 56 -16.96 27.67 17.80
CA SER A 56 -15.85 27.38 18.72
C SER A 56 -14.73 26.60 18.02
N TRP A 57 -14.17 27.16 16.95
CA TRP A 57 -13.17 26.52 16.10
C TRP A 57 -11.98 25.88 16.81
N PRO A 58 -11.45 26.39 17.96
CA PRO A 58 -10.33 25.73 18.64
C PRO A 58 -10.72 24.38 19.24
N MET A 59 -11.98 24.20 19.64
CA MET A 59 -12.48 22.93 20.17
C MET A 59 -12.65 21.86 19.09
N PHE A 60 -12.74 22.28 17.82
CA PHE A 60 -12.91 21.36 16.70
C PHE A 60 -11.59 20.77 16.21
N ILE A 61 -10.45 21.38 16.57
CA ILE A 61 -9.12 20.98 16.11
C ILE A 61 -8.77 19.54 16.55
N PRO A 62 -8.90 19.14 17.83
CA PRO A 62 -8.50 17.80 18.25
C PRO A 62 -9.28 16.70 17.52
N ILE A 63 -10.60 16.86 17.39
CA ILE A 63 -11.48 15.90 16.72
C ILE A 63 -11.17 15.85 15.22
N THR A 64 -10.96 17.00 14.59
CA THR A 64 -10.59 17.06 13.17
C THR A 64 -9.25 16.38 12.91
N PHE A 65 -8.28 16.55 13.80
CA PHE A 65 -6.97 15.90 13.71
C PHE A 65 -7.09 14.37 13.82
N GLU A 66 -7.83 13.87 14.80
CA GLU A 66 -8.07 12.43 14.98
C GLU A 66 -8.73 11.81 13.74
N LEU A 67 -9.78 12.45 13.19
CA LEU A 67 -10.46 11.96 11.99
C LEU A 67 -9.62 12.09 10.72
N THR A 68 -8.70 13.06 10.65
CA THR A 68 -7.72 13.17 9.56
C THR A 68 -6.80 11.95 9.56
N ILE A 69 -6.26 11.59 10.73
CA ILE A 69 -5.38 10.42 10.87
C ILE A 69 -6.15 9.14 10.57
N LEU A 70 -7.37 9.01 11.11
CA LEU A 70 -8.24 7.86 10.86
C LEU A 70 -8.56 7.70 9.37
N GLY A 71 -8.91 8.80 8.69
CA GLY A 71 -9.18 8.81 7.25
C GLY A 71 -7.95 8.42 6.42
N ALA A 72 -6.78 8.96 6.77
CA ALA A 72 -5.52 8.60 6.12
C ALA A 72 -5.20 7.10 6.30
N ALA A 73 -5.40 6.55 7.50
CA ALA A 73 -5.16 5.14 7.79
C ALA A 73 -6.11 4.21 7.00
N ILE A 74 -7.42 4.52 6.95
CA ILE A 74 -8.39 3.72 6.21
C ILE A 74 -8.08 3.71 4.72
N PHE A 75 -7.84 4.88 4.12
CA PHE A 75 -7.46 4.97 2.72
C PHE A 75 -6.11 4.31 2.45
N GLY A 76 -5.17 4.40 3.39
CA GLY A 76 -3.90 3.71 3.32
C GLY A 76 -4.05 2.19 3.26
N VAL A 77 -4.89 1.61 4.11
CA VAL A 77 -5.20 0.17 4.11
C VAL A 77 -5.92 -0.25 2.83
N ILE A 78 -6.92 0.52 2.39
CA ILE A 78 -7.61 0.27 1.12
C ILE A 78 -6.65 0.37 -0.07
N GLY A 79 -5.78 1.38 -0.06
CA GLY A 79 -4.76 1.59 -1.07
C GLY A 79 -3.73 0.47 -1.10
N LEU A 80 -3.33 -0.04 0.07
CA LEU A 80 -2.48 -1.22 0.18
C LEU A 80 -3.17 -2.43 -0.45
N PHE A 81 -4.44 -2.70 -0.12
CA PHE A 81 -5.17 -3.82 -0.71
C PHE A 81 -5.30 -3.69 -2.24
N MET A 82 -5.62 -2.50 -2.75
CA MET A 82 -5.71 -2.24 -4.19
C MET A 82 -4.36 -2.38 -4.90
N LEU A 83 -3.28 -1.85 -4.33
CA LEU A 83 -1.94 -1.87 -4.93
C LEU A 83 -1.26 -3.22 -4.83
N CYS A 84 -1.46 -3.95 -3.72
CA CYS A 84 -1.04 -5.34 -3.60
C CYS A 84 -1.93 -6.30 -4.40
N GLY A 85 -3.02 -5.82 -5.00
CA GLY A 85 -3.91 -6.64 -5.82
C GLY A 85 -4.71 -7.67 -5.02
N PHE A 86 -4.89 -7.50 -3.71
CA PHE A 86 -5.83 -8.31 -2.92
C PHE A 86 -7.25 -7.97 -3.39
N PRO A 87 -8.04 -8.91 -3.96
CA PRO A 87 -8.08 -10.35 -3.67
C PRO A 87 -7.48 -11.23 -4.80
N ARG A 88 -6.17 -11.15 -5.05
CA ARG A 88 -5.44 -12.17 -5.81
C ARG A 88 -5.10 -13.33 -4.88
N LEU A 89 -6.05 -14.25 -4.74
CA LEU A 89 -5.88 -15.56 -4.08
C LEU A 89 -4.96 -16.51 -4.87
N TYR A 90 -4.60 -16.15 -6.12
CA TYR A 90 -3.79 -16.99 -6.99
C TYR A 90 -2.74 -16.12 -7.70
N HIS A 91 -1.47 -16.39 -7.40
CA HIS A 91 -0.31 -15.93 -8.16
C HIS A 91 0.32 -17.19 -8.76
N PRO A 92 0.72 -17.24 -10.05
CA PRO A 92 1.28 -18.44 -10.70
C PRO A 92 2.47 -19.06 -9.95
N LEU A 93 3.16 -18.26 -9.13
CA LEU A 93 4.26 -18.70 -8.26
C LEU A 93 3.82 -19.65 -7.13
N PHE A 94 2.54 -19.69 -6.76
CA PHE A 94 2.00 -20.66 -5.80
C PHE A 94 1.88 -22.08 -6.37
N ASN A 95 2.09 -22.27 -7.67
CA ASN A 95 2.00 -23.57 -8.33
C ASN A 95 3.30 -24.39 -8.23
N SER A 96 4.41 -23.79 -7.73
CA SER A 96 5.63 -24.56 -7.44
C SER A 96 5.56 -25.15 -6.04
N GLU A 97 5.78 -26.47 -5.91
CA GLU A 97 5.77 -27.21 -4.64
C GLU A 97 6.78 -26.65 -3.60
N ARG A 98 7.67 -25.75 -4.01
CA ARG A 98 8.75 -25.21 -3.18
C ARG A 98 8.58 -23.75 -2.78
N PHE A 99 7.49 -23.09 -3.21
CA PHE A 99 7.15 -21.75 -2.74
C PHE A 99 6.93 -21.69 -1.22
N GLU A 100 6.61 -22.82 -0.58
CA GLU A 100 6.61 -22.94 0.89
C GLU A 100 7.97 -22.63 1.54
N ARG A 101 9.09 -22.87 0.83
CA ARG A 101 10.45 -22.57 1.33
C ARG A 101 10.87 -21.12 1.11
N ALA A 102 10.17 -20.35 0.28
CA ALA A 102 10.45 -18.92 0.05
C ALA A 102 10.31 -18.09 1.33
N SER A 103 9.44 -18.52 2.25
CA SER A 103 9.27 -17.85 3.54
C SER A 103 10.26 -18.34 4.61
N ILE A 104 11.07 -19.36 4.31
CA ILE A 104 11.89 -20.06 5.31
C ILE A 104 13.38 -19.84 5.03
N ASP A 105 13.92 -20.25 3.86
CA ASP A 105 15.38 -20.34 3.65
C ASP A 105 15.84 -20.08 2.20
N GLY A 106 15.20 -19.18 1.45
CA GLY A 106 15.65 -18.88 0.08
C GLY A 106 15.09 -17.60 -0.53
N TYR A 107 15.87 -16.98 -1.41
CA TYR A 107 15.40 -15.90 -2.29
C TYR A 107 15.01 -16.48 -3.64
N PHE A 108 13.88 -16.04 -4.17
CA PHE A 108 13.37 -16.47 -5.47
C PHE A 108 13.40 -15.26 -6.42
N LEU A 109 13.94 -15.47 -7.62
CA LEU A 109 13.88 -14.52 -8.72
C LEU A 109 12.99 -15.12 -9.80
N ALA A 110 11.86 -14.47 -10.07
CA ALA A 110 10.95 -14.86 -11.14
C ALA A 110 11.10 -13.88 -12.30
N ILE A 111 11.25 -14.42 -13.51
CA ILE A 111 11.26 -13.65 -14.75
C ILE A 111 10.00 -14.05 -15.50
N GLU A 112 9.12 -13.07 -15.75
CA GLU A 112 7.87 -13.32 -16.47
C GLU A 112 8.14 -13.48 -17.97
N SER A 113 7.47 -14.45 -18.60
CA SER A 113 7.53 -14.69 -20.05
C SER A 113 6.91 -13.57 -20.91
N SER A 114 6.33 -12.55 -20.27
CA SER A 114 5.76 -11.37 -20.91
C SER A 114 6.81 -10.34 -21.35
N ASP A 115 8.08 -10.52 -20.96
CA ASP A 115 9.17 -9.63 -21.37
C ASP A 115 9.56 -9.86 -22.85
N PRO A 116 9.64 -8.82 -23.69
CA PRO A 116 10.05 -8.95 -25.10
C PRO A 116 11.44 -9.56 -25.32
N GLU A 117 12.32 -9.51 -24.32
CA GLU A 117 13.68 -10.07 -24.38
C GLU A 117 13.77 -11.48 -23.76
N PHE A 118 12.65 -12.02 -23.27
CA PHE A 118 12.60 -13.36 -22.67
C PHE A 118 12.80 -14.45 -23.73
N ASP A 119 13.81 -15.28 -23.51
CA ASP A 119 14.12 -16.46 -24.31
C ASP A 119 14.47 -17.58 -23.32
N LEU A 120 13.70 -18.67 -23.35
CA LEU A 120 13.73 -19.72 -22.35
C LEU A 120 15.14 -20.32 -22.17
N GLU A 121 15.86 -20.58 -23.26
CA GLU A 121 17.20 -21.16 -23.20
C GLU A 121 18.22 -20.15 -22.68
N LYS A 122 18.17 -18.91 -23.18
CA LYS A 122 19.10 -17.85 -22.76
C LYS A 122 18.88 -17.44 -21.32
N THR A 123 17.64 -17.32 -20.87
CA THR A 123 17.30 -16.96 -19.50
C THR A 123 17.70 -18.08 -18.53
N ARG A 124 17.50 -19.35 -18.90
CA ARG A 124 17.97 -20.48 -18.10
C ARG A 124 19.49 -20.50 -17.94
N GLN A 125 20.21 -20.27 -19.04
CA GLN A 125 21.67 -20.20 -19.01
C GLN A 125 22.17 -19.00 -18.19
N PHE A 126 21.57 -17.83 -18.39
CA PHE A 126 21.85 -16.62 -17.63
C PHE A 126 21.66 -16.81 -16.12
N LEU A 127 20.56 -17.42 -15.70
CA LEU A 127 20.30 -17.72 -14.29
C LEU A 127 21.32 -18.71 -13.71
N THR A 128 21.72 -19.71 -14.51
CA THR A 128 22.73 -20.69 -14.10
C THR A 128 24.12 -20.03 -13.94
N ASP A 129 24.49 -19.13 -14.86
CA ASP A 129 25.75 -18.38 -14.81
C ASP A 129 25.81 -17.41 -13.61
N LEU A 130 24.67 -16.88 -13.18
CA LEU A 130 24.52 -16.06 -11.97
C LEU A 130 24.64 -16.85 -10.66
N GLY A 131 24.80 -18.18 -10.72
CA GLY A 131 24.92 -19.05 -9.56
C GLY A 131 23.58 -19.47 -8.96
N ALA A 132 22.51 -19.52 -9.76
CA ALA A 132 21.24 -20.08 -9.32
C ALA A 132 21.44 -21.53 -8.85
N VAL A 133 20.98 -21.82 -7.64
CA VAL A 133 21.05 -23.17 -7.06
C VAL A 133 20.14 -24.15 -7.84
N GLU A 134 19.03 -23.65 -8.37
CA GLU A 134 18.07 -24.43 -9.15
C GLU A 134 17.25 -23.50 -10.05
N VAL A 135 16.89 -23.99 -11.25
CA VAL A 135 16.10 -23.24 -12.24
C VAL A 135 14.93 -24.13 -12.67
N GLU A 136 13.71 -23.67 -12.38
CA GLU A 136 12.45 -24.35 -12.68
C GLU A 136 11.58 -23.49 -13.60
N GLU A 137 10.96 -24.12 -14.58
CA GLU A 137 9.98 -23.49 -15.46
C GLU A 137 8.60 -23.65 -14.82
N VAL A 138 7.91 -22.53 -14.58
CA VAL A 138 6.58 -22.52 -13.95
C VAL A 138 5.54 -22.20 -15.02
N ASP A 139 4.68 -23.17 -15.31
CA ASP A 139 3.53 -22.98 -16.19
C ASP A 139 2.50 -22.01 -15.57
N PRO A 140 1.82 -21.18 -16.39
CA PRO A 140 0.90 -20.13 -15.93
C PRO A 140 -0.36 -20.64 -15.22
#